data_AF-A0A7V3LF46-F1
#
_entry.id   AF-A0A7V3LF46-F1
#
_cell.length_a   1.000
_cell.length_b   1.000
_cell.length_c   1.000
_cell.angle_alpha   90.00
_cell.angle_beta   90.00
_cell.angle_gamma   90.00
#
_symmetry.space_group_name_H-M   'P 1'
#
loop_
_entity.id
_entity.type
_entity.pdbx_description
1 polymer ?
#
loop_
_entity_poly.entity_id
_entity_poly.type
_entity_poly.pdbx_seq_one_letter_code
_entity_poly.pdbx_strand_id
1 'polypeptide(L)'
;MSQIFDSIKTDSALPTYKYFVGGEWQISRNRRLINLYSPIDGSLVGRIQAVSPKEADIAVTAASLAQNQWSTLSDAKRLQVVKKTLDLLQKHQKVLSSLLTLEVGKLKKEAEAEVDHTIHLIEETLKTKWSFASSLKIENEVCRVLKEPVGVVLAITPFNYPLYTTATKIIPALLVGNAVVLKPSVFGSITVLHLAKIMEEAGLVPGVLNVVTGHGEQIGRYLAQHDLVNLISFTGSSRAGKEIAQKATLAGLILELGGKDPAIVLEDADLGLAAREIADGAFTYAGQRCMAIKRVLVVKKIKKQFLEKLKQTTAVRFGILGDPRDPKVRLGPVISDFQADYLEGLLKDALKKGASIVFGGKRMAVIPQKIQLAKRILAFSKRLIRLKKGQGRYWQATILDEVTPAMRIAWEEQFGPLL
;
A
#
# COMPACT_ATOMS: atom_id res chain seq x y z
N MET A 1 17.18 -18.88 -0.49
CA MET A 1 15.97 -18.23 0.05
C MET A 1 15.78 -18.72 1.47
N SER A 2 15.32 -17.88 2.40
CA SER A 2 15.15 -18.32 3.81
C SER A 2 14.03 -19.36 3.89
N GLN A 3 14.32 -20.52 4.47
CA GLN A 3 13.40 -21.66 4.63
C GLN A 3 12.13 -21.31 5.42
N ILE A 4 12.11 -20.21 6.20
CA ILE A 4 10.96 -19.84 7.02
C ILE A 4 9.70 -19.60 6.18
N PHE A 5 9.83 -19.09 4.95
CA PHE A 5 8.70 -18.73 4.10
C PHE A 5 8.18 -19.88 3.22
N ASP A 6 8.72 -21.08 3.37
CA ASP A 6 8.24 -22.23 2.59
C ASP A 6 6.92 -22.77 3.18
N SER A 7 6.79 -22.73 4.51
CA SER A 7 5.59 -23.18 5.24
C SER A 7 4.30 -22.46 4.86
N ILE A 8 4.39 -21.21 4.40
CA ILE A 8 3.23 -20.37 4.04
C ILE A 8 2.73 -20.63 2.61
N LYS A 9 3.40 -21.51 1.87
CA LYS A 9 3.07 -21.89 0.49
C LYS A 9 2.62 -23.35 0.45
N THR A 10 1.92 -23.72 -0.62
CA THR A 10 1.69 -25.12 -0.98
C THR A 10 2.84 -25.63 -1.83
N ASP A 11 3.11 -26.94 -1.77
CA ASP A 11 4.04 -27.63 -2.65
C ASP A 11 3.44 -27.73 -4.07
N SER A 12 3.60 -26.67 -4.85
CA SER A 12 3.14 -26.60 -6.22
C SER A 12 4.13 -25.84 -7.10
N ALA A 13 4.15 -26.17 -8.39
CA ALA A 13 5.05 -25.53 -9.38
C ALA A 13 4.90 -24.00 -9.45
N LEU A 14 3.75 -23.47 -9.03
CA LEU A 14 3.50 -22.03 -8.85
C LEU A 14 3.24 -21.75 -7.37
N PRO A 15 3.85 -20.71 -6.77
CA PRO A 15 3.66 -20.42 -5.35
C PRO A 15 2.20 -20.02 -5.08
N THR A 16 1.49 -20.88 -4.37
CA THR A 16 0.13 -20.62 -3.89
C THR A 16 0.21 -20.44 -2.37
N TYR A 17 -0.12 -19.25 -1.92
CA TYR A 17 -0.02 -18.85 -0.52
C TYR A 17 -1.26 -19.27 0.25
N LYS A 18 -1.04 -19.77 1.46
CA LYS A 18 -2.03 -20.06 2.48
C LYS A 18 -2.49 -18.76 3.14
N TYR A 19 -3.65 -18.78 3.79
CA TYR A 19 -4.08 -17.70 4.69
C TYR A 19 -3.77 -18.10 6.14
N PHE A 20 -3.74 -17.16 7.07
CA PHE A 20 -3.28 -17.40 8.45
C PHE A 20 -4.39 -17.16 9.45
N VAL A 21 -4.90 -18.19 10.12
CA VAL A 21 -6.00 -18.07 11.08
C VAL A 21 -5.75 -19.00 12.26
N GLY A 22 -5.97 -18.49 13.47
CA GLY A 22 -5.86 -19.29 14.69
C GLY A 22 -4.45 -19.81 14.97
N GLY A 23 -3.41 -19.17 14.44
CA GLY A 23 -2.03 -19.64 14.55
C GLY A 23 -1.61 -20.67 13.50
N GLU A 24 -2.45 -20.94 12.50
CA GLU A 24 -2.16 -21.93 11.46
C GLU A 24 -2.25 -21.35 10.05
N TRP A 25 -1.36 -21.83 9.17
CA TRP A 25 -1.40 -21.56 7.74
C TRP A 25 -2.31 -22.57 7.03
N GLN A 26 -3.42 -22.09 6.46
CA GLN A 26 -4.50 -22.92 5.95
C GLN A 26 -4.77 -22.73 4.45
N ILE A 27 -5.36 -23.76 3.83
CA ILE A 27 -5.88 -23.73 2.46
C ILE A 27 -7.39 -23.53 2.54
N SER A 28 -7.96 -22.65 1.72
CA SER A 28 -9.39 -22.41 1.78
C SER A 28 -10.18 -23.64 1.32
N ARG A 29 -11.21 -24.00 2.06
CA ARG A 29 -12.08 -25.15 1.77
C ARG A 29 -12.87 -24.96 0.47
N ASN A 30 -13.10 -23.72 0.05
CA ASN A 30 -13.78 -23.42 -1.20
C ASN A 30 -12.86 -23.55 -2.44
N ARG A 31 -11.55 -23.74 -2.24
CA ARG A 31 -10.48 -23.87 -3.27
C ARG A 31 -10.42 -22.73 -4.28
N ARG A 32 -11.03 -21.58 -4.00
CA ARG A 32 -10.96 -20.39 -4.85
C ARG A 32 -9.63 -19.70 -4.64
N LEU A 33 -9.01 -19.32 -5.76
CA LEU A 33 -7.71 -18.66 -5.79
C LEU A 33 -7.80 -17.34 -6.54
N ILE A 34 -6.94 -16.39 -6.17
CA ILE A 34 -6.74 -15.14 -6.89
C ILE A 34 -5.31 -15.15 -7.44
N ASN A 35 -5.18 -14.97 -8.75
CA ASN A 35 -3.88 -14.82 -9.41
C ASN A 35 -3.34 -13.40 -9.19
N LEU A 36 -2.08 -13.31 -8.79
CA LEU A 36 -1.40 -12.04 -8.55
C LEU A 36 -0.37 -11.81 -9.66
N TYR A 37 -0.58 -10.76 -10.45
CA TYR A 37 0.24 -10.43 -11.60
C TYR A 37 1.11 -9.22 -11.32
N SER A 38 2.37 -9.29 -11.73
CA SER A 38 3.30 -8.17 -11.61
C SER A 38 2.86 -7.00 -12.51
N PRO A 39 2.88 -5.75 -12.03
CA PRO A 39 2.67 -4.56 -12.87
C PRO A 39 3.80 -4.33 -13.87
N ILE A 40 4.95 -5.00 -13.70
CA ILE A 40 6.15 -4.81 -14.52
C ILE A 40 5.94 -5.33 -15.94
N ASP A 41 5.50 -6.58 -16.06
CA ASP A 41 5.44 -7.31 -17.33
C ASP A 41 4.20 -8.22 -17.44
N GLY A 42 3.30 -8.17 -16.44
CA GLY A 42 2.11 -9.02 -16.40
C GLY A 42 2.39 -10.48 -16.04
N SER A 43 3.62 -10.83 -15.67
CA SER A 43 3.95 -12.18 -15.21
C SER A 43 3.22 -12.55 -13.91
N LEU A 44 2.91 -13.83 -13.74
CA LEU A 44 2.29 -14.34 -12.52
C LEU A 44 3.34 -14.40 -11.39
N VAL A 45 3.10 -13.66 -10.31
CA VAL A 45 3.96 -13.65 -9.11
C VAL A 45 3.59 -14.80 -8.17
N GLY A 46 2.30 -15.12 -8.08
CA GLY A 46 1.78 -16.19 -7.24
C GLY A 46 0.27 -16.19 -7.17
N ARG A 47 -0.28 -16.99 -6.27
CA ARG A 47 -1.73 -17.08 -6.00
C ARG A 47 -1.99 -16.95 -4.51
N ILE A 48 -3.11 -16.36 -4.14
CA ILE A 48 -3.60 -16.33 -2.75
C ILE A 48 -4.95 -17.03 -2.66
N GLN A 49 -5.29 -17.55 -1.48
CA GLN A 49 -6.64 -18.06 -1.22
C GLN A 49 -7.66 -16.92 -1.31
N ALA A 50 -8.84 -17.18 -1.88
CA ALA A 50 -10.01 -16.31 -1.72
C ALA A 50 -10.89 -16.92 -0.63
N VAL A 51 -10.70 -16.47 0.61
CA VAL A 51 -11.44 -17.02 1.74
C VAL A 51 -12.94 -16.81 1.58
N SER A 52 -13.72 -17.72 2.11
CA SER A 52 -15.18 -17.61 2.21
C SER A 52 -15.60 -16.72 3.39
N PRO A 53 -16.85 -16.20 3.40
CA PRO A 53 -17.41 -15.54 4.58
C PRO A 53 -17.30 -16.38 5.86
N LYS A 54 -17.59 -17.68 5.77
CA LYS A 54 -17.46 -18.60 6.91
C LYS A 54 -16.03 -18.70 7.46
N GLU A 55 -15.02 -18.67 6.59
CA GLU A 55 -13.61 -18.66 7.01
C GLU A 55 -13.21 -17.31 7.60
N ALA A 56 -13.81 -16.22 7.13
CA ALA A 56 -13.67 -14.89 7.73
C ALA A 56 -14.29 -14.83 9.14
N ASP A 57 -15.45 -15.46 9.37
CA ASP A 57 -16.05 -15.56 10.72
C ASP A 57 -15.15 -16.31 11.69
N ILE A 58 -14.53 -17.41 11.22
CA ILE A 58 -13.58 -18.17 12.02
C ILE A 58 -12.39 -17.30 12.42
N ALA A 59 -11.87 -16.47 11.50
CA ALA A 59 -10.79 -15.54 11.79
C ALA A 59 -11.17 -14.50 12.85
N VAL A 60 -12.37 -13.92 12.76
CA VAL A 60 -12.85 -12.94 13.75
C VAL A 60 -13.11 -13.60 15.10
N THR A 61 -13.70 -14.80 15.12
CA THR A 61 -13.93 -15.57 16.34
C THR A 61 -12.61 -15.94 17.03
N ALA A 62 -11.61 -16.39 16.26
CA ALA A 62 -10.28 -16.68 16.78
C ALA A 62 -9.62 -15.42 17.38
N ALA A 63 -9.75 -14.27 16.71
CA ALA A 63 -9.28 -12.99 17.25
C ALA A 63 -9.96 -12.64 18.57
N SER A 64 -11.28 -12.73 18.64
CA SER A 64 -12.06 -12.42 19.83
C SER A 64 -11.67 -13.31 21.02
N LEU A 65 -11.52 -14.61 20.81
CA LEU A 65 -11.10 -15.55 21.86
C LEU A 65 -9.67 -15.28 22.34
N ALA A 66 -8.73 -15.04 21.41
CA ALA A 66 -7.33 -14.82 21.74
C ALA A 66 -7.08 -13.44 22.39
N GLN A 67 -7.92 -12.44 22.10
CA GLN A 67 -7.75 -11.07 22.60
C GLN A 67 -7.72 -11.00 24.12
N ASN A 68 -8.59 -11.73 24.80
CA ASN A 68 -8.64 -11.76 26.27
C ASN A 68 -7.33 -12.27 26.87
N GLN A 69 -6.79 -13.36 26.34
CA GLN A 69 -5.50 -13.88 26.80
C GLN A 69 -4.37 -12.89 26.51
N TRP A 70 -4.38 -12.28 25.33
CA TRP A 70 -3.34 -11.34 24.89
C TRP A 70 -3.29 -10.03 25.70
N SER A 71 -4.45 -9.49 26.06
CA SER A 71 -4.57 -8.26 26.86
C SER A 71 -4.06 -8.47 28.30
N THR A 72 -4.25 -9.67 28.86
CA THR A 72 -3.76 -10.01 30.21
C THR A 72 -2.25 -10.27 30.31
N LEU A 73 -1.55 -10.43 29.18
CA LEU A 73 -0.09 -10.53 29.22
C LEU A 73 0.53 -9.24 29.74
N SER A 74 1.71 -9.33 30.35
CA SER A 74 2.45 -8.13 30.72
C SER A 74 2.92 -7.37 29.48
N ASP A 75 3.03 -6.05 29.60
CA ASP A 75 3.58 -5.18 28.55
C ASP A 75 4.95 -5.68 28.07
N ALA A 76 5.78 -6.16 28.98
CA ALA A 76 7.10 -6.72 28.67
C ALA A 76 7.03 -7.92 27.71
N LYS A 77 6.04 -8.81 27.86
CA LYS A 77 5.84 -9.97 26.96
C LYS A 77 5.39 -9.51 25.58
N ARG A 78 4.44 -8.57 25.50
CA ARG A 78 3.99 -7.99 24.21
C ARG A 78 5.13 -7.26 23.49
N LEU A 79 5.90 -6.45 24.23
CA LEU A 79 7.09 -5.77 23.72
C LEU A 79 8.14 -6.75 23.20
N GLN A 80 8.34 -7.89 23.87
CA GLN A 80 9.30 -8.90 23.44
C GLN A 80 8.93 -9.50 22.08
N VAL A 81 7.64 -9.77 21.81
CA VAL A 81 7.18 -10.26 20.50
C VAL A 81 7.44 -9.23 19.40
N VAL A 82 7.17 -7.94 19.68
CA VAL A 82 7.42 -6.87 18.69
C VAL A 82 8.92 -6.65 18.46
N LYS A 83 9.77 -6.76 19.50
CA LYS A 83 11.23 -6.73 19.35
C LYS A 83 11.75 -7.87 18.47
N LYS A 84 11.29 -9.11 18.72
CA LYS A 84 11.64 -10.25 17.86
C LYS A 84 11.15 -10.08 16.43
N THR A 85 9.96 -9.50 16.25
CA THR A 85 9.42 -9.14 14.93
C THR A 85 10.37 -8.18 14.21
N LEU A 86 10.86 -7.16 14.91
CA LEU A 86 11.83 -6.21 14.37
C LEU A 86 13.14 -6.89 13.94
N ASP A 87 13.72 -7.73 14.81
CA ASP A 87 14.97 -8.46 14.52
C ASP A 87 14.83 -9.35 13.26
N LEU A 88 13.70 -10.07 13.15
CA LEU A 88 13.41 -10.92 12.00
C LEU A 88 13.13 -10.11 10.73
N LEU A 89 12.45 -8.97 10.84
CA LEU A 89 12.22 -8.07 9.71
C LEU A 89 13.57 -7.54 9.19
N GLN A 90 14.46 -7.09 10.08
CA GLN A 90 15.82 -6.67 9.74
C GLN A 90 16.63 -7.80 9.07
N LYS A 91 16.47 -9.05 9.50
CA LYS A 91 17.10 -10.21 8.88
C LYS A 91 16.58 -10.51 7.45
N HIS A 92 15.33 -10.18 7.17
CA HIS A 92 14.63 -10.54 5.92
C HIS A 92 14.37 -9.37 4.97
N GLN A 93 14.96 -8.19 5.21
CA GLN A 93 14.78 -6.97 4.41
C GLN A 93 14.90 -7.18 2.91
N LYS A 94 15.93 -7.90 2.45
CA LYS A 94 16.18 -8.16 1.03
C LYS A 94 15.05 -8.95 0.36
N VAL A 95 14.42 -9.87 1.10
CA VAL A 95 13.29 -10.65 0.59
C VAL A 95 12.07 -9.73 0.45
N LEU A 96 11.78 -8.94 1.49
CA LEU A 96 10.64 -8.02 1.51
C LEU A 96 10.75 -6.93 0.41
N SER A 97 11.92 -6.31 0.24
CA SER A 97 12.12 -5.28 -0.80
C SER A 97 12.04 -5.87 -2.22
N SER A 98 12.52 -7.11 -2.41
CA SER A 98 12.37 -7.81 -3.69
C SER A 98 10.91 -8.12 -4.00
N LEU A 99 10.13 -8.55 -3.01
CA LEU A 99 8.69 -8.79 -3.17
C LEU A 99 7.93 -7.50 -3.49
N LEU A 100 8.22 -6.41 -2.79
CA LEU A 100 7.64 -5.09 -3.07
C LEU A 100 7.91 -4.64 -4.53
N THR A 101 9.13 -4.85 -5.03
CA THR A 101 9.46 -4.56 -6.43
C THR A 101 8.61 -5.42 -7.39
N LEU A 102 8.56 -6.73 -7.16
CA LEU A 102 7.86 -7.67 -8.06
C LEU A 102 6.34 -7.53 -8.02
N GLU A 103 5.78 -7.37 -6.82
CA GLU A 103 4.35 -7.41 -6.55
C GLU A 103 3.68 -6.07 -6.86
N VAL A 104 4.31 -4.95 -6.45
CA VAL A 104 3.71 -3.62 -6.55
C VAL A 104 4.48 -2.65 -7.45
N GLY A 105 5.56 -3.09 -8.10
CA GLY A 105 6.25 -2.33 -9.15
C GLY A 105 7.13 -1.18 -8.64
N LYS A 106 7.43 -1.13 -7.34
CA LYS A 106 8.34 -0.13 -6.76
C LYS A 106 9.74 -0.26 -7.37
N LEU A 107 10.42 0.85 -7.59
CA LEU A 107 11.85 0.79 -7.87
C LEU A 107 12.55 0.14 -6.67
N LYS A 108 13.67 -0.56 -6.92
CA LYS A 108 14.42 -1.24 -5.84
C LYS A 108 14.69 -0.33 -4.64
N LYS A 109 15.14 0.91 -4.88
CA LYS A 109 15.42 1.90 -3.82
C LYS A 109 14.16 2.32 -3.06
N GLU A 110 13.02 2.43 -3.74
CA GLU A 110 11.74 2.78 -3.12
C GLU A 110 11.21 1.63 -2.26
N ALA A 111 11.42 0.40 -2.71
CA ALA A 111 11.08 -0.80 -1.96
C ALA A 111 11.96 -0.99 -0.72
N GLU A 112 13.28 -0.77 -0.84
CA GLU A 112 14.21 -0.75 0.28
C GLU A 112 13.82 0.34 1.29
N ALA A 113 13.55 1.57 0.82
CA ALA A 113 13.11 2.65 1.69
C ALA A 113 11.81 2.35 2.43
N GLU A 114 10.83 1.65 1.83
CA GLU A 114 9.63 1.24 2.56
C GLU A 114 9.93 0.25 3.69
N VAL A 115 10.85 -0.70 3.46
CA VAL A 115 11.29 -1.64 4.49
C VAL A 115 11.99 -0.89 5.62
N ASP A 116 12.91 0.03 5.28
CA ASP A 116 13.63 0.85 6.25
C ASP A 116 12.68 1.73 7.07
N HIS A 117 11.72 2.39 6.42
CA HIS A 117 10.70 3.17 7.12
C HIS A 117 9.80 2.30 8.01
N THR A 118 9.54 1.05 7.63
CA THR A 118 8.80 0.10 8.46
C THR A 118 9.59 -0.28 9.71
N ILE A 119 10.88 -0.56 9.56
CA ILE A 119 11.80 -0.82 10.68
C ILE A 119 11.82 0.37 11.63
N HIS A 120 12.05 1.57 11.09
CA HIS A 120 12.13 2.79 11.86
C HIS A 120 10.83 3.06 12.63
N LEU A 121 9.68 2.89 11.98
CA LEU A 121 8.37 2.99 12.63
C LEU A 121 8.26 2.06 13.84
N ILE A 122 8.66 0.79 13.70
CA ILE A 122 8.59 -0.18 14.79
C ILE A 122 9.54 0.21 15.93
N GLU A 123 10.76 0.66 15.60
CA GLU A 123 11.74 1.16 16.58
C GLU A 123 11.20 2.34 17.38
N GLU A 124 10.62 3.34 16.73
CA GLU A 124 10.03 4.50 17.41
C GLU A 124 8.79 4.11 18.23
N THR A 125 7.98 3.18 17.72
CA THR A 125 6.82 2.65 18.47
C THR A 125 7.27 1.92 19.75
N LEU A 126 8.39 1.19 19.71
CA LEU A 126 8.98 0.52 20.87
C LEU A 126 9.60 1.50 21.89
N LYS A 127 10.05 2.67 21.45
CA LYS A 127 10.58 3.74 22.33
C LYS A 127 9.48 4.60 22.94
N THR A 128 8.27 4.58 22.36
CA THR A 128 7.14 5.38 22.82
C THR A 128 6.73 4.97 24.24
N LYS A 129 6.62 5.95 25.14
CA LYS A 129 6.09 5.74 26.50
C LYS A 129 4.57 5.76 26.43
N TRP A 130 3.95 4.60 26.62
CA TRP A 130 2.50 4.46 26.63
C TRP A 130 1.95 4.78 28.03
N SER A 131 1.06 5.77 28.11
CA SER A 131 0.34 6.10 29.35
C SER A 131 -1.08 5.56 29.28
N PHE A 132 -1.35 4.53 30.10
CA PHE A 132 -2.61 3.80 30.15
C PHE A 132 -3.50 4.16 31.34
N ALA A 133 -3.03 5.01 32.26
CA ALA A 133 -3.80 5.45 33.41
C ALA A 133 -3.50 6.91 33.74
N SER A 134 -4.53 7.65 34.13
CA SER A 134 -4.41 8.95 34.78
C SER A 134 -5.36 9.04 35.98
N SER A 135 -4.99 9.85 36.96
CA SER A 135 -5.82 10.10 38.13
C SER A 135 -5.91 11.59 38.43
N LEU A 136 -7.10 12.05 38.80
CA LEU A 136 -7.37 13.41 39.23
C LEU A 136 -8.01 13.35 40.62
N LYS A 137 -7.58 14.22 41.53
CA LYS A 137 -8.23 14.41 42.82
C LYS A 137 -9.18 15.60 42.71
N ILE A 138 -10.45 15.41 43.00
CA ILE A 138 -11.46 16.47 43.06
C ILE A 138 -12.00 16.47 44.50
N GLU A 139 -11.68 17.52 45.26
CA GLU A 139 -12.00 17.61 46.70
C GLU A 139 -11.58 16.35 47.49
N ASN A 140 -12.54 15.55 47.96
CA ASN A 140 -12.34 14.32 48.71
C ASN A 140 -12.41 13.05 47.85
N GLU A 141 -12.58 13.18 46.53
CA GLU A 141 -12.70 12.06 45.58
C GLU A 141 -11.42 11.89 44.75
N VAL A 142 -11.16 10.64 44.33
CA VAL A 142 -10.10 10.29 43.39
C VAL A 142 -10.74 9.68 42.15
N CYS A 143 -10.77 10.43 41.05
CA CYS A 143 -11.21 9.95 39.75
C CYS A 143 -10.03 9.28 39.04
N ARG A 144 -10.23 8.07 38.50
CA ARG A 144 -9.22 7.36 37.69
C ARG A 144 -9.77 7.10 36.30
N VAL A 145 -8.96 7.37 35.29
CA VAL A 145 -9.25 7.02 33.90
C VAL A 145 -8.24 5.96 33.48
N LEU A 146 -8.73 4.81 33.03
CA LEU A 146 -7.93 3.73 32.49
C LEU A 146 -8.16 3.64 30.98
N LYS A 147 -7.10 3.35 30.23
CA LYS A 147 -7.16 3.07 28.79
C LYS A 147 -6.97 1.57 28.59
N GLU A 148 -8.00 0.94 28.03
CA GLU A 148 -8.03 -0.48 27.75
C GLU A 148 -7.98 -0.72 26.23
N PRO A 149 -7.51 -1.90 25.77
CA PRO A 149 -7.64 -2.29 24.37
C PRO A 149 -9.11 -2.25 23.94
N VAL A 150 -9.35 -1.80 22.71
CA VAL A 150 -10.71 -1.76 22.13
C VAL A 150 -11.28 -3.15 21.87
N GLY A 151 -10.44 -4.18 21.76
CA GLY A 151 -10.84 -5.57 21.50
C GLY A 151 -10.26 -6.06 20.17
N VAL A 152 -11.13 -6.44 19.23
CA VAL A 152 -10.74 -6.91 17.90
C VAL A 152 -10.65 -5.74 16.93
N VAL A 153 -9.49 -5.58 16.29
CA VAL A 153 -9.23 -4.58 15.26
C VAL A 153 -9.24 -5.24 13.88
N LEU A 154 -10.13 -4.77 13.00
CA LEU A 154 -10.09 -5.08 11.58
C LEU A 154 -9.16 -4.10 10.87
N ALA A 155 -7.99 -4.58 10.44
CA ALA A 155 -7.03 -3.80 9.66
C ALA A 155 -7.19 -4.09 8.16
N ILE A 156 -7.57 -3.09 7.37
CA ILE A 156 -7.68 -3.20 5.90
C ILE A 156 -6.63 -2.28 5.27
N THR A 157 -5.69 -2.86 4.52
CA THR A 157 -4.50 -2.16 4.04
C THR A 157 -4.44 -2.04 2.50
N PRO A 158 -3.85 -0.95 1.98
CA PRO A 158 -3.80 -0.66 0.56
C PRO A 158 -2.64 -1.43 -0.10
N PHE A 159 -2.51 -1.30 -1.42
CA PHE A 159 -1.42 -1.93 -2.17
C PHE A 159 -0.13 -1.10 -2.22
N ASN A 160 -0.20 0.21 -2.01
CA ASN A 160 0.86 1.12 -2.42
C ASN A 160 2.01 1.19 -1.42
N TYR A 161 1.76 0.97 -0.14
CA TYR A 161 2.78 0.73 0.89
C TYR A 161 2.32 -0.43 1.77
N PRO A 162 2.29 -1.66 1.22
CA PRO A 162 1.61 -2.78 1.85
C PRO A 162 2.32 -3.21 3.14
N LEU A 163 3.65 -3.05 3.24
CA LEU A 163 4.40 -3.41 4.43
C LEU A 163 4.24 -2.32 5.49
N TYR A 164 4.57 -1.07 5.14
CA TYR A 164 4.54 0.06 6.07
C TYR A 164 3.14 0.32 6.63
N THR A 165 2.12 0.40 5.76
CA THR A 165 0.74 0.66 6.19
C THR A 165 0.14 -0.48 7.01
N THR A 166 0.63 -1.70 6.81
CA THR A 166 0.24 -2.82 7.67
C THR A 166 0.86 -2.66 9.05
N ALA A 167 2.15 -2.38 9.13
CA ALA A 167 2.85 -2.19 10.40
C ALA A 167 2.29 -1.03 11.23
N THR A 168 1.95 0.12 10.61
CA THR A 168 1.35 1.27 11.32
C THR A 168 0.04 0.94 12.00
N LYS A 169 -0.68 -0.08 11.53
CA LYS A 169 -1.95 -0.52 12.12
C LYS A 169 -1.72 -1.60 13.17
N ILE A 170 -1.02 -2.66 12.80
CA ILE A 170 -1.01 -3.88 13.60
C ILE A 170 -0.04 -3.78 14.80
N ILE A 171 1.08 -3.09 14.65
CA ILE A 171 2.09 -2.98 15.71
C ILE A 171 1.53 -2.25 16.94
N PRO A 172 0.98 -1.02 16.83
CA PRO A 172 0.37 -0.36 17.99
C PRO A 172 -0.86 -1.13 18.51
N ALA A 173 -1.69 -1.72 17.63
CA ALA A 173 -2.85 -2.50 18.06
C ALA A 173 -2.45 -3.68 18.96
N LEU A 174 -1.43 -4.43 18.55
CA LEU A 174 -0.92 -5.57 19.31
C LEU A 174 -0.24 -5.15 20.61
N LEU A 175 0.55 -4.07 20.61
CA LEU A 175 1.24 -3.59 21.81
C LEU A 175 0.28 -3.22 22.94
N VAL A 176 -0.85 -2.59 22.62
CA VAL A 176 -1.85 -2.17 23.61
C VAL A 176 -2.83 -3.29 23.97
N GLY A 177 -2.65 -4.51 23.46
CA GLY A 177 -3.43 -5.69 23.86
C GLY A 177 -4.66 -6.01 23.01
N ASN A 178 -4.78 -5.47 21.80
CA ASN A 178 -5.82 -5.88 20.85
C ASN A 178 -5.43 -7.16 20.10
N ALA A 179 -6.43 -7.88 19.60
CA ALA A 179 -6.24 -8.86 18.52
C ALA A 179 -6.57 -8.21 17.17
N VAL A 180 -6.00 -8.75 16.09
CA VAL A 180 -6.10 -8.16 14.75
C VAL A 180 -6.60 -9.19 13.74
N VAL A 181 -7.60 -8.79 12.96
CA VAL A 181 -7.95 -9.43 11.69
C VAL A 181 -7.46 -8.52 10.55
N LEU A 182 -6.47 -8.98 9.82
CA LEU A 182 -5.80 -8.25 8.75
C LEU A 182 -6.30 -8.71 7.38
N LYS A 183 -6.78 -7.78 6.56
CA LYS A 183 -7.18 -8.03 5.18
C LYS A 183 -6.39 -7.15 4.21
N PRO A 184 -5.27 -7.63 3.65
CA PRO A 184 -4.49 -6.83 2.71
C PRO A 184 -5.19 -6.67 1.36
N SER A 185 -4.78 -5.65 0.60
CA SER A 185 -5.10 -5.55 -0.82
C SER A 185 -4.57 -6.75 -1.59
N VAL A 186 -5.31 -7.24 -2.58
CA VAL A 186 -4.87 -8.35 -3.44
C VAL A 186 -3.55 -8.04 -4.15
N PHE A 187 -3.30 -6.77 -4.50
CA PHE A 187 -2.10 -6.35 -5.21
C PHE A 187 -0.82 -6.28 -4.34
N GLY A 188 -0.90 -6.49 -3.03
CA GLY A 188 0.26 -6.44 -2.10
C GLY A 188 0.22 -7.52 -1.02
N SER A 189 -0.57 -8.57 -1.23
CA SER A 189 -0.87 -9.59 -0.22
C SER A 189 0.32 -10.49 0.09
N ILE A 190 1.18 -10.82 -0.88
CA ILE A 190 2.32 -11.72 -0.68
C ILE A 190 3.29 -11.10 0.32
N THR A 191 3.64 -9.83 0.13
CA THR A 191 4.53 -9.10 1.06
C THR A 191 3.95 -9.09 2.49
N VAL A 192 2.63 -8.89 2.62
CA VAL A 192 1.95 -8.90 3.92
C VAL A 192 1.93 -10.30 4.57
N LEU A 193 1.76 -11.37 3.79
CA LEU A 193 1.83 -12.74 4.30
C LEU A 193 3.25 -13.08 4.79
N HIS A 194 4.30 -12.54 4.17
CA HIS A 194 5.67 -12.68 4.68
C HIS A 194 5.86 -11.94 6.01
N LEU A 195 5.26 -10.74 6.18
CA LEU A 195 5.25 -10.06 7.47
C LEU A 195 4.52 -10.90 8.54
N ALA A 196 3.36 -11.46 8.20
CA ALA A 196 2.61 -12.32 9.13
C ALA A 196 3.42 -13.55 9.56
N LYS A 197 4.17 -14.16 8.63
CA LYS A 197 5.11 -15.25 8.97
C LYS A 197 6.21 -14.80 9.91
N ILE A 198 6.79 -13.63 9.67
CA ILE A 198 7.79 -13.05 10.59
C ILE A 198 7.21 -12.88 12.00
N MET A 199 5.96 -12.44 12.11
CA MET A 199 5.32 -12.23 13.41
C MET A 199 4.90 -13.54 14.10
N GLU A 200 4.51 -14.56 13.33
CA GLU A 200 4.32 -15.92 13.85
C GLU A 200 5.62 -16.46 14.46
N GLU A 201 6.73 -16.40 13.71
CA GLU A 201 8.06 -16.82 14.18
C GLU A 201 8.57 -15.99 15.37
N ALA A 202 8.09 -14.75 15.52
CA ALA A 202 8.38 -13.90 16.67
C ALA A 202 7.68 -14.37 17.97
N GLY A 203 6.78 -15.34 17.89
CA GLY A 203 6.07 -15.94 19.02
C GLY A 203 4.73 -15.27 19.34
N LEU A 204 4.00 -14.80 18.31
CA LEU A 204 2.61 -14.38 18.50
C LEU A 204 1.77 -15.52 19.10
N VAL A 205 0.88 -15.17 20.03
CA VAL A 205 -0.12 -16.12 20.55
C VAL A 205 -1.08 -16.49 19.42
N PRO A 206 -1.41 -17.79 19.24
CA PRO A 206 -2.37 -18.23 18.23
C PRO A 206 -3.68 -17.42 18.26
N GLY A 207 -4.13 -16.96 17.10
CA GLY A 207 -5.37 -16.17 16.97
C GLY A 207 -5.22 -14.68 17.28
N VAL A 208 -4.10 -14.19 17.83
CA VAL A 208 -3.91 -12.75 18.07
C VAL A 208 -3.75 -11.97 16.76
N LEU A 209 -3.10 -12.55 15.76
CA LEU A 209 -3.10 -12.06 14.39
C LEU A 209 -3.77 -13.10 13.50
N ASN A 210 -4.73 -12.67 12.71
CA ASN A 210 -5.34 -13.48 11.66
C ASN A 210 -5.25 -12.71 10.35
N VAL A 211 -4.81 -13.34 9.27
CA VAL A 211 -4.70 -12.74 7.95
C VAL A 211 -5.62 -13.46 6.97
N VAL A 212 -6.61 -12.73 6.48
CA VAL A 212 -7.63 -13.19 5.55
C VAL A 212 -7.42 -12.56 4.18
N THR A 213 -7.34 -13.40 3.15
CA THR A 213 -7.05 -12.97 1.77
C THR A 213 -8.31 -13.04 0.90
N GLY A 214 -8.51 -12.02 0.06
CA GLY A 214 -9.69 -11.94 -0.81
C GLY A 214 -9.96 -10.52 -1.32
N HIS A 215 -10.85 -10.42 -2.31
CA HIS A 215 -11.26 -9.13 -2.85
C HIS A 215 -11.96 -8.27 -1.78
N GLY A 216 -11.62 -6.98 -1.73
CA GLY A 216 -12.19 -6.04 -0.77
C GLY A 216 -13.72 -5.92 -0.90
N GLU A 217 -14.23 -5.96 -2.13
CA GLU A 217 -15.66 -5.88 -2.44
C GLU A 217 -16.50 -7.04 -1.89
N GLN A 218 -15.84 -8.15 -1.54
CA GLN A 218 -16.46 -9.33 -0.95
C GLN A 218 -16.07 -9.42 0.53
N ILE A 219 -14.84 -9.82 0.82
CA ILE A 219 -14.40 -10.14 2.19
C ILE A 219 -14.16 -8.89 3.03
N GLY A 220 -13.67 -7.79 2.43
CA GLY A 220 -13.49 -6.54 3.17
C GLY A 220 -14.82 -5.94 3.65
N ARG A 221 -15.81 -5.89 2.77
CA ARG A 221 -17.17 -5.44 3.11
C ARG A 221 -17.88 -6.38 4.08
N TYR A 222 -17.65 -7.69 3.95
CA TYR A 222 -18.21 -8.68 4.87
C TYR A 222 -17.67 -8.49 6.29
N LEU A 223 -16.35 -8.43 6.45
CA LEU A 223 -15.70 -8.23 7.75
C LEU A 223 -16.11 -6.92 8.43
N ALA A 224 -16.36 -5.86 7.65
CA ALA A 224 -16.78 -4.57 8.18
C ALA A 224 -18.14 -4.61 8.90
N GLN A 225 -18.99 -5.60 8.60
CA GLN A 225 -20.31 -5.77 9.23
C GLN A 225 -20.27 -6.67 10.47
N HIS A 226 -19.12 -7.22 10.82
CA HIS A 226 -19.04 -8.28 11.82
C HIS A 226 -19.09 -7.71 13.24
N ASP A 227 -20.06 -8.14 14.06
CA ASP A 227 -20.35 -7.55 15.38
C ASP A 227 -19.23 -7.70 16.42
N LEU A 228 -18.41 -8.74 16.30
CA LEU A 228 -17.21 -8.92 17.13
C LEU A 228 -16.04 -8.00 16.76
N VAL A 229 -16.14 -7.16 15.71
CA VAL A 229 -15.12 -6.18 15.37
C VAL A 229 -15.40 -4.88 16.13
N ASN A 230 -14.45 -4.43 16.95
CA ASN A 230 -14.60 -3.24 17.79
C ASN A 230 -14.02 -1.96 17.15
N LEU A 231 -13.06 -2.11 16.24
CA LEU A 231 -12.43 -0.99 15.53
C LEU A 231 -12.05 -1.42 14.11
N ILE A 232 -12.41 -0.61 13.12
CA ILE A 232 -11.97 -0.77 11.74
C ILE A 232 -10.92 0.29 11.42
N SER A 233 -9.69 -0.15 11.16
CA SER A 233 -8.62 0.71 10.65
C SER A 233 -8.44 0.46 9.16
N PHE A 234 -9.01 1.35 8.36
CA PHE A 234 -9.01 1.27 6.90
C PHE A 234 -8.06 2.29 6.29
N THR A 235 -7.30 1.86 5.29
CA THR A 235 -6.59 2.78 4.38
C THR A 235 -6.86 2.41 2.93
N GLY A 236 -7.31 3.37 2.13
CA GLY A 236 -7.65 3.15 0.72
C GLY A 236 -8.41 4.31 0.09
N SER A 237 -9.13 4.06 -1.02
CA SER A 237 -9.87 5.13 -1.71
C SER A 237 -11.03 5.68 -0.87
N SER A 238 -11.38 6.96 -1.06
CA SER A 238 -12.52 7.58 -0.38
C SER A 238 -13.86 6.90 -0.71
N ARG A 239 -14.01 6.32 -1.91
CA ARG A 239 -15.19 5.53 -2.28
C ARG A 239 -15.32 4.29 -1.39
N ALA A 240 -14.25 3.49 -1.31
CA ALA A 240 -14.23 2.30 -0.47
C ALA A 240 -14.36 2.63 1.03
N GLY A 241 -13.73 3.71 1.49
CA GLY A 241 -13.85 4.18 2.87
C GLY A 241 -15.29 4.53 3.25
N LYS A 242 -16.02 5.23 2.37
CA LYS A 242 -17.47 5.50 2.56
C LYS A 242 -18.28 4.21 2.63
N GLU A 243 -18.01 3.25 1.74
CA GLU A 243 -18.69 1.95 1.77
C GLU A 243 -18.42 1.18 3.07
N ILE A 244 -17.18 1.20 3.57
CA ILE A 244 -16.82 0.59 4.86
C ILE A 244 -17.56 1.29 6.00
N ALA A 245 -17.57 2.63 6.03
CA ALA A 245 -18.28 3.38 7.05
C ALA A 245 -19.79 3.09 7.08
N GLN A 246 -20.41 2.91 5.91
CA GLN A 246 -21.83 2.52 5.79
C GLN A 246 -22.13 1.08 6.22
N LYS A 247 -21.09 0.24 6.34
CA LYS A 247 -21.21 -1.18 6.66
C LYS A 247 -20.79 -1.50 8.09
N ALA A 248 -19.98 -0.63 8.69
CA ALA A 248 -19.63 -0.69 10.09
C ALA A 248 -20.89 -0.66 10.96
N THR A 249 -20.97 -1.58 11.92
CA THR A 249 -22.05 -1.62 12.91
C THR A 249 -21.74 -0.62 14.04
N LEU A 250 -21.31 -1.09 15.21
CA LEU A 250 -20.90 -0.25 16.34
C LEU A 250 -19.37 -0.10 16.44
N ALA A 251 -18.62 -0.64 15.48
CA ALA A 251 -17.17 -0.54 15.44
C ALA A 251 -16.72 0.92 15.30
N GLY A 252 -15.70 1.32 16.06
CA GLY A 252 -14.99 2.57 15.83
C GLY A 252 -14.36 2.59 14.43
N LEU A 253 -14.15 3.78 13.87
CA LEU A 253 -13.60 3.94 12.52
C LEU A 253 -12.35 4.82 12.53
N ILE A 254 -11.28 4.32 11.92
CA ILE A 254 -10.10 5.11 11.52
C ILE A 254 -9.96 4.98 10.01
N LEU A 255 -10.20 6.08 9.30
CA LEU A 255 -10.25 6.11 7.84
C LEU A 255 -9.14 7.01 7.28
N GLU A 256 -8.10 6.39 6.74
CA GLU A 256 -7.05 7.08 5.99
C GLU A 256 -7.37 6.98 4.49
N LEU A 257 -7.79 8.09 3.90
CA LEU A 257 -8.36 8.12 2.55
C LEU A 257 -7.43 8.83 1.54
N GLY A 258 -7.91 8.95 0.31
CA GLY A 258 -7.21 9.66 -0.76
C GLY A 258 -7.15 11.17 -0.54
N GLY A 259 -6.22 11.83 -1.23
CA GLY A 259 -5.97 13.27 -1.11
C GLY A 259 -5.78 13.96 -2.46
N LYS A 260 -6.03 15.28 -2.51
CA LYS A 260 -5.72 16.15 -3.67
C LYS A 260 -4.76 17.26 -3.23
N ASP A 261 -3.61 16.83 -2.71
CA ASP A 261 -2.72 17.67 -1.93
C ASP A 261 -2.08 18.76 -2.79
N PRO A 262 -2.21 20.04 -2.39
CA PRO A 262 -1.63 21.16 -3.12
C PRO A 262 -0.19 21.44 -2.65
N ALA A 263 0.66 21.86 -3.58
CA ALA A 263 1.84 22.67 -3.28
C ALA A 263 1.56 24.14 -3.63
N ILE A 264 1.92 25.06 -2.75
CA ILE A 264 1.74 26.50 -2.97
C ILE A 264 3.13 27.13 -3.13
N VAL A 265 3.38 27.78 -4.27
CA VAL A 265 4.66 28.42 -4.59
C VAL A 265 4.48 29.93 -4.63
N LEU A 266 4.96 30.59 -3.58
CA LEU A 266 4.93 32.03 -3.40
C LEU A 266 6.05 32.73 -4.18
N GLU A 267 5.96 34.05 -4.32
CA GLU A 267 6.85 34.86 -5.15
C GLU A 267 8.32 34.81 -4.70
N ASP A 268 8.56 34.69 -3.40
CA ASP A 268 9.88 34.65 -2.75
C ASP A 268 10.46 33.22 -2.63
N ALA A 269 9.76 32.21 -3.15
CA ALA A 269 10.20 30.83 -3.05
C ALA A 269 11.50 30.59 -3.83
N ASP A 270 12.41 29.77 -3.27
CA ASP A 270 13.48 29.15 -4.04
C ASP A 270 12.85 28.20 -5.07
N LEU A 271 12.79 28.65 -6.33
CA LEU A 271 12.17 27.90 -7.41
C LEU A 271 12.85 26.55 -7.66
N GLY A 272 14.14 26.40 -7.34
CA GLY A 272 14.88 25.15 -7.53
C GLY A 272 14.57 24.11 -6.49
N LEU A 273 14.57 24.53 -5.23
CA LEU A 273 14.07 23.73 -4.13
C LEU A 273 12.62 23.33 -4.40
N ALA A 274 11.74 24.30 -4.68
CA ALA A 274 10.33 24.05 -4.95
C ALA A 274 10.13 23.06 -6.11
N ALA A 275 10.80 23.25 -7.25
CA ALA A 275 10.70 22.34 -8.39
C ALA A 275 11.13 20.90 -8.05
N ARG A 276 12.18 20.75 -7.24
CA ARG A 276 12.67 19.43 -6.80
C ARG A 276 11.70 18.74 -5.86
N GLU A 277 11.31 19.40 -4.77
CA GLU A 277 10.42 18.81 -3.77
C GLU A 277 9.04 18.51 -4.38
N ILE A 278 8.55 19.37 -5.29
CA ILE A 278 7.29 19.13 -6.01
C ILE A 278 7.41 17.93 -6.96
N ALA A 279 8.50 17.83 -7.74
CA ALA A 279 8.68 16.68 -8.63
C ALA A 279 8.79 15.37 -7.83
N ASP A 280 9.54 15.35 -6.73
CA ASP A 280 9.65 14.18 -5.85
C ASP A 280 8.31 13.84 -5.19
N GLY A 281 7.63 14.85 -4.63
CA GLY A 281 6.31 14.69 -4.03
C GLY A 281 5.25 14.19 -5.02
N ALA A 282 5.31 14.58 -6.29
CA ALA A 282 4.35 14.19 -7.31
C ALA A 282 4.64 12.83 -7.95
N PHE A 283 5.90 12.50 -8.22
CA PHE A 283 6.25 11.40 -9.14
C PHE A 283 6.97 10.22 -8.50
N THR A 284 7.49 10.32 -7.26
CA THR A 284 8.02 9.14 -6.55
C THR A 284 6.97 8.04 -6.47
N TYR A 285 7.41 6.81 -6.75
CA TYR A 285 6.56 5.63 -6.90
C TYR A 285 5.38 5.83 -7.88
N ALA A 286 5.69 6.50 -9.00
CA ALA A 286 4.73 6.86 -10.04
C ALA A 286 3.50 7.61 -9.50
N GLY A 287 3.66 8.42 -8.46
CA GLY A 287 2.57 9.19 -7.86
C GLY A 287 1.50 8.37 -7.14
N GLN A 288 1.74 7.07 -6.90
CA GLN A 288 0.82 6.16 -6.20
C GLN A 288 0.91 6.33 -4.68
N ARG A 289 0.79 7.58 -4.21
CA ARG A 289 0.93 7.95 -2.80
C ARG A 289 -0.29 8.79 -2.41
N CYS A 290 -0.92 8.47 -1.28
CA CYS A 290 -2.07 9.23 -0.76
C CYS A 290 -1.70 10.71 -0.57
N MET A 291 -0.49 10.97 -0.07
CA MET A 291 0.08 12.31 0.14
C MET A 291 0.87 12.86 -1.06
N ALA A 292 0.74 12.29 -2.26
CA ALA A 292 1.42 12.85 -3.43
C ALA A 292 0.97 14.29 -3.68
N ILE A 293 1.88 15.16 -4.11
CA ILE A 293 1.53 16.49 -4.59
C ILE A 293 0.79 16.30 -5.92
N LYS A 294 -0.47 16.73 -5.95
CA LYS A 294 -1.39 16.47 -7.07
C LYS A 294 -1.92 17.73 -7.72
N ARG A 295 -1.57 18.90 -7.17
CA ARG A 295 -1.86 20.25 -7.69
C ARG A 295 -0.74 21.19 -7.29
N VAL A 296 -0.40 22.12 -8.17
CA VAL A 296 0.53 23.21 -7.84
C VAL A 296 -0.16 24.54 -8.08
N LEU A 297 -0.21 25.38 -7.05
CA LEU A 297 -0.70 26.74 -7.10
C LEU A 297 0.50 27.67 -7.05
N VAL A 298 0.80 28.35 -8.16
CA VAL A 298 1.96 29.22 -8.28
C VAL A 298 1.53 30.66 -8.55
N VAL A 299 2.19 31.62 -7.89
CA VAL A 299 1.95 33.04 -8.14
C VAL A 299 2.25 33.38 -9.61
N LYS A 300 1.30 34.07 -10.27
CA LYS A 300 1.32 34.33 -11.71
C LYS A 300 2.64 34.94 -12.21
N LYS A 301 3.24 35.85 -11.43
CA LYS A 301 4.48 36.55 -11.79
C LYS A 301 5.67 35.60 -12.01
N ILE A 302 5.76 34.52 -11.23
CA ILE A 302 6.86 33.54 -11.29
C ILE A 302 6.52 32.26 -12.05
N LYS A 303 5.24 32.06 -12.42
CA LYS A 303 4.71 30.84 -13.06
C LYS A 303 5.59 30.36 -14.21
N LYS A 304 5.91 31.21 -15.17
CA LYS A 304 6.67 30.83 -16.38
C LYS A 304 8.07 30.28 -16.03
N GLN A 305 8.79 30.97 -15.15
CA GLN A 305 10.13 30.57 -14.74
C GLN A 305 10.08 29.27 -13.91
N PHE A 306 9.12 29.18 -12.99
CA PHE A 306 8.93 27.99 -12.18
C PHE A 306 8.58 26.76 -13.03
N LEU A 307 7.67 26.91 -14.00
CA LEU A 307 7.20 25.82 -14.85
C LEU A 307 8.33 25.21 -15.70
N GLU A 308 9.20 26.03 -16.28
CA GLU A 308 10.39 25.55 -16.99
C GLU A 308 11.36 24.80 -16.06
N LYS A 309 11.55 25.30 -14.83
CA LYS A 309 12.41 24.64 -13.86
C LYS A 309 11.82 23.29 -13.43
N LEU A 310 10.52 23.23 -13.14
CA LEU A 310 9.81 22.00 -12.80
C LEU A 310 9.89 20.97 -13.93
N LYS A 311 9.72 21.39 -15.19
CA LYS A 311 9.88 20.53 -16.37
C LYS A 311 11.29 19.95 -16.46
N GLN A 312 12.33 20.79 -16.34
CA GLN A 312 13.73 20.33 -16.39
C GLN A 312 14.05 19.36 -15.25
N THR A 313 13.65 19.71 -14.02
CA THR A 313 13.83 18.85 -12.85
C THR A 313 13.12 17.52 -13.00
N THR A 314 11.88 17.53 -13.50
CA THR A 314 11.11 16.31 -13.75
C THR A 314 11.77 15.44 -14.82
N ALA A 315 12.28 16.03 -15.91
CA ALA A 315 13.00 15.29 -16.94
C ALA A 315 14.24 14.58 -16.39
N VAL A 316 15.03 15.26 -15.56
CA VAL A 316 16.22 14.67 -14.94
C VAL A 316 15.85 13.58 -13.93
N ARG A 317 14.86 13.84 -13.08
CA ARG A 317 14.53 12.96 -11.94
C ARG A 317 13.63 11.79 -12.30
N PHE A 318 12.78 11.91 -13.31
CA PHE A 318 11.75 10.92 -13.65
C PHE A 318 11.65 10.62 -15.15
N GLY A 319 12.60 11.10 -15.97
CA GLY A 319 12.58 10.89 -17.42
C GLY A 319 12.92 9.47 -17.88
N ILE A 320 13.53 8.64 -17.02
CA ILE A 320 13.88 7.25 -17.36
C ILE A 320 12.78 6.31 -16.84
N LEU A 321 11.75 6.15 -17.66
CA LEU A 321 10.65 5.21 -17.44
C LEU A 321 11.04 3.80 -17.90
N GLY A 322 10.82 2.77 -17.07
CA GLY A 322 11.17 1.40 -17.45
C GLY A 322 10.99 0.38 -16.34
N ASP A 323 11.58 -0.81 -16.56
CA ASP A 323 11.53 -1.92 -15.62
C ASP A 323 12.17 -1.54 -14.27
N PRO A 324 11.43 -1.60 -13.14
CA PRO A 324 11.92 -1.16 -11.84
C PRO A 324 13.08 -2.00 -11.29
N ARG A 325 13.42 -3.13 -11.93
CA ARG A 325 14.59 -3.97 -11.62
C ARG A 325 15.90 -3.39 -12.19
N ASP A 326 15.82 -2.51 -13.19
CA ASP A 326 17.00 -1.83 -13.74
C ASP A 326 17.38 -0.64 -12.84
N PRO A 327 18.61 -0.59 -12.29
CA PRO A 327 19.04 0.48 -11.38
C PRO A 327 19.11 1.88 -12.04
N LYS A 328 19.04 1.97 -13.38
CA LYS A 328 19.01 3.25 -14.11
C LYS A 328 17.61 3.83 -14.21
N VAL A 329 16.58 3.02 -14.06
CA VAL A 329 15.18 3.45 -14.15
C VAL A 329 14.85 4.34 -12.96
N ARG A 330 14.10 5.41 -13.24
CA ARG A 330 13.68 6.43 -12.28
C ARG A 330 12.17 6.56 -12.16
N LEU A 331 11.40 5.85 -12.98
CA LEU A 331 9.94 5.80 -12.89
C LEU A 331 9.46 4.41 -13.31
N GLY A 332 8.67 3.77 -12.45
CA GLY A 332 8.10 2.43 -12.66
C GLY A 332 6.69 2.46 -13.27
N PRO A 333 6.02 1.29 -13.34
CA PRO A 333 4.63 1.20 -13.76
C PRO A 333 3.65 1.66 -12.67
N VAL A 334 2.42 1.97 -13.08
CA VAL A 334 1.27 1.98 -12.17
C VAL A 334 0.75 0.55 -11.95
N ILE A 335 0.00 0.35 -10.87
CA ILE A 335 -0.29 -1.00 -10.34
C ILE A 335 -1.11 -1.89 -11.28
N SER A 336 -1.97 -1.31 -12.12
CA SER A 336 -2.92 -2.08 -12.93
C SER A 336 -3.32 -1.36 -14.21
N ASP A 337 -3.89 -2.12 -15.14
CA ASP A 337 -4.43 -1.57 -16.39
C ASP A 337 -5.61 -0.64 -16.12
N PHE A 338 -6.45 -0.97 -15.13
CA PHE A 338 -7.55 -0.09 -14.69
C PHE A 338 -7.03 1.28 -14.26
N GLN A 339 -5.97 1.32 -13.44
CA GLN A 339 -5.37 2.58 -13.02
C GLN A 339 -4.81 3.35 -14.22
N ALA A 340 -4.13 2.66 -15.13
CA ALA A 340 -3.59 3.28 -16.32
C ALA A 340 -4.68 3.83 -17.26
N ASP A 341 -5.82 3.15 -17.41
CA ASP A 341 -6.97 3.61 -18.19
C ASP A 341 -7.63 4.84 -17.54
N TYR A 342 -7.74 4.85 -16.21
CA TYR A 342 -8.28 5.98 -15.46
C TYR A 342 -7.44 7.26 -15.65
N LEU A 343 -6.12 7.14 -15.58
CA LEU A 343 -5.20 8.25 -15.88
C LEU A 343 -5.34 8.76 -17.32
N GLU A 344 -5.53 7.86 -18.28
CA GLU A 344 -5.80 8.23 -19.67
C GLU A 344 -7.09 9.03 -19.81
N GLY A 345 -8.12 8.64 -19.07
CA GLY A 345 -9.39 9.37 -19.00
C GLY A 345 -9.24 10.77 -18.43
N LEU A 346 -8.47 10.94 -17.35
CA LEU A 346 -8.20 12.25 -16.75
C LEU A 346 -7.42 13.17 -17.70
N LEU A 347 -6.39 12.64 -18.35
CA LEU A 347 -5.61 13.39 -19.34
C LEU A 347 -6.49 13.84 -20.51
N LYS A 348 -7.27 12.92 -21.10
CA LYS A 348 -8.17 13.24 -22.23
C LYS A 348 -9.22 14.29 -21.85
N ASP A 349 -9.81 14.20 -20.66
CA ASP A 349 -10.76 15.22 -20.17
C ASP A 349 -10.11 16.59 -20.06
N ALA A 350 -8.91 16.67 -19.47
CA ALA A 350 -8.18 17.92 -19.30
C ALA A 350 -7.84 18.57 -20.65
N LEU A 351 -7.29 17.80 -21.59
CA LEU A 351 -6.94 18.30 -22.93
C LEU A 351 -8.16 18.77 -23.71
N LYS A 352 -9.28 18.02 -23.65
CA LYS A 352 -10.54 18.41 -24.29
C LYS A 352 -11.08 19.75 -23.75
N LYS A 353 -10.77 20.08 -22.50
CA LYS A 353 -11.21 21.30 -21.82
C LYS A 353 -10.16 22.42 -21.83
N GLY A 354 -9.07 22.27 -22.58
CA GLY A 354 -8.09 23.34 -22.82
C GLY A 354 -6.80 23.29 -22.00
N ALA A 355 -6.56 22.23 -21.21
CA ALA A 355 -5.26 22.05 -20.58
C ALA A 355 -4.17 21.80 -21.65
N SER A 356 -2.94 22.16 -21.34
CA SER A 356 -1.78 21.93 -22.20
C SER A 356 -0.77 20.99 -21.53
N ILE A 357 -0.10 20.16 -22.33
CA ILE A 357 0.97 19.28 -21.84
C ILE A 357 2.29 20.05 -21.85
N VAL A 358 2.91 20.19 -20.68
CA VAL A 358 4.23 20.82 -20.51
C VAL A 358 5.34 19.79 -20.61
N PHE A 359 5.10 18.60 -20.06
CA PHE A 359 6.04 17.48 -20.04
C PHE A 359 5.28 16.15 -20.07
N GLY A 360 5.85 15.13 -20.71
CA GLY A 360 5.32 13.77 -20.70
C GLY A 360 4.03 13.58 -21.51
N GLY A 361 3.00 13.02 -20.88
CA GLY A 361 1.67 12.81 -21.46
C GLY A 361 1.52 11.54 -22.29
N LYS A 362 2.50 10.61 -22.25
CA LYS A 362 2.44 9.35 -23.00
C LYS A 362 2.34 8.14 -22.08
N ARG A 363 1.36 7.30 -22.39
CA ARG A 363 1.27 5.92 -21.91
C ARG A 363 2.11 5.01 -22.80
N MET A 364 2.87 4.11 -22.18
CA MET A 364 3.78 3.20 -22.84
C MET A 364 3.49 1.74 -22.47
N ALA A 365 3.64 0.87 -23.46
CA ALA A 365 3.88 -0.55 -23.21
C ALA A 365 5.40 -0.72 -23.11
N VAL A 366 5.95 -0.84 -21.90
CA VAL A 366 7.35 -1.24 -21.78
C VAL A 366 7.43 -2.72 -22.13
N ILE A 367 8.17 -3.02 -23.18
CA ILE A 367 8.55 -4.38 -23.56
C ILE A 367 9.90 -4.64 -22.88
N PRO A 368 9.99 -5.58 -21.92
CA PRO A 368 11.26 -5.94 -21.29
C PRO A 368 12.35 -6.20 -22.34
N GLN A 369 13.59 -5.73 -22.11
CA GLN A 369 14.71 -5.83 -23.06
C GLN A 369 14.96 -7.26 -23.58
N LYS A 370 14.72 -8.30 -22.74
CA LYS A 370 14.81 -9.71 -23.16
C LYS A 370 13.86 -10.07 -24.31
N ILE A 371 12.67 -9.44 -24.39
CA ILE A 371 11.73 -9.62 -25.50
C ILE A 371 12.17 -8.82 -26.73
N GLN A 372 12.96 -7.76 -26.57
CA GLN A 372 13.55 -7.01 -27.68
C GLN A 372 14.63 -7.83 -28.41
N LEU A 373 15.42 -8.60 -27.65
CA LEU A 373 16.35 -9.60 -28.19
C LEU A 373 15.59 -10.80 -28.82
N ALA A 374 14.54 -11.29 -28.15
CA ALA A 374 13.69 -12.33 -28.69
C ALA A 374 12.96 -11.88 -29.98
N LYS A 375 12.54 -10.62 -30.11
CA LYS A 375 11.96 -10.06 -31.34
C LYS A 375 12.94 -10.03 -32.52
N ARG A 376 14.26 -9.89 -32.26
CA ARG A 376 15.29 -10.04 -33.30
C ARG A 376 15.46 -11.49 -33.75
N ILE A 377 15.12 -12.47 -32.90
CA ILE A 377 15.26 -13.92 -33.18
C ILE A 377 13.94 -14.54 -33.69
N LEU A 378 12.78 -14.05 -33.23
CA LEU A 378 11.43 -14.58 -33.51
C LEU A 378 10.65 -13.78 -34.56
N ALA A 379 11.33 -13.22 -35.56
CA ALA A 379 10.69 -12.55 -36.70
C ALA A 379 9.69 -13.43 -37.48
N PHE A 380 9.61 -14.74 -37.18
CA PHE A 380 8.72 -15.70 -37.83
C PHE A 380 7.39 -16.04 -37.11
N SER A 381 7.15 -15.61 -35.86
CA SER A 381 5.87 -15.91 -35.18
C SER A 381 5.04 -14.65 -34.93
N LYS A 382 4.23 -14.26 -35.92
CA LYS A 382 3.28 -13.12 -35.84
C LYS A 382 2.21 -13.25 -34.73
N ARG A 383 2.22 -14.31 -33.92
CA ARG A 383 1.12 -14.69 -33.02
C ARG A 383 1.38 -14.47 -31.53
N LEU A 384 2.61 -14.22 -31.07
CA LEU A 384 2.91 -14.34 -29.62
C LEU A 384 2.92 -13.05 -28.80
N ILE A 385 3.03 -11.84 -29.36
CA ILE A 385 2.89 -10.61 -28.57
C ILE A 385 2.27 -9.51 -29.44
N ARG A 386 0.95 -9.53 -29.59
CA ARG A 386 0.20 -8.40 -30.12
C ARG A 386 -0.14 -7.45 -28.95
N LEU A 387 0.89 -6.87 -28.32
CA LEU A 387 0.70 -5.68 -27.48
C LEU A 387 0.22 -4.58 -28.42
N LYS A 388 -1.08 -4.23 -28.38
CA LYS A 388 -1.59 -3.09 -29.13
C LYS A 388 -0.81 -1.85 -28.70
N LYS A 389 -0.36 -1.03 -29.67
CA LYS A 389 0.19 0.31 -29.41
C LYS A 389 -0.77 1.03 -28.43
N GLY A 390 -0.28 1.45 -27.27
CA GLY A 390 -1.07 2.17 -26.26
C GLY A 390 -1.62 1.36 -25.09
N GLN A 391 -1.35 0.04 -24.99
CA GLN A 391 -1.78 -0.77 -23.84
C GLN A 391 -0.58 -1.15 -22.95
N GLY A 392 -0.42 -0.46 -21.82
CA GLY A 392 0.61 -0.79 -20.84
C GLY A 392 0.45 -0.02 -19.54
N ARG A 393 1.11 -0.49 -18.48
CA ARG A 393 1.03 0.10 -17.14
C ARG A 393 2.05 1.21 -16.92
N TYR A 394 2.81 1.59 -17.93
CA TYR A 394 3.86 2.60 -17.80
C TYR A 394 3.36 3.95 -18.27
N TRP A 395 3.54 4.95 -17.42
CA TRP A 395 3.11 6.32 -17.66
C TRP A 395 4.30 7.25 -17.46
N GLN A 396 4.56 8.12 -18.43
CA GLN A 396 5.53 9.19 -18.23
C GLN A 396 5.05 10.11 -17.11
N ALA A 397 5.98 10.61 -16.29
CA ALA A 397 5.72 11.78 -15.46
C ALA A 397 5.17 12.88 -16.36
N THR A 398 3.99 13.40 -16.02
CA THR A 398 3.22 14.30 -16.86
C THR A 398 2.92 15.56 -16.08
N ILE A 399 3.18 16.72 -16.69
CA ILE A 399 2.84 18.03 -16.12
C ILE A 399 1.83 18.68 -17.07
N LEU A 400 0.68 19.08 -16.53
CA LEU A 400 -0.32 19.87 -17.23
C LEU A 400 -0.28 21.32 -16.76
N ASP A 401 -0.51 22.24 -17.69
CA ASP A 401 -0.76 23.66 -17.39
C ASP A 401 -2.13 24.08 -17.94
N GLU A 402 -2.59 25.26 -17.54
CA GLU A 402 -3.92 25.81 -17.86
C GLU A 402 -5.07 24.91 -17.34
N VAL A 403 -4.82 24.20 -16.24
CA VAL A 403 -5.83 23.38 -15.56
C VAL A 403 -6.83 24.29 -14.85
N THR A 404 -8.12 24.09 -15.11
CA THR A 404 -9.22 24.86 -14.51
C THR A 404 -10.13 23.96 -13.65
N PRO A 405 -10.92 24.54 -12.73
CA PRO A 405 -11.97 23.86 -11.99
C PRO A 405 -12.99 23.06 -12.82
N ALA A 406 -13.13 23.32 -14.13
CA ALA A 406 -14.03 22.56 -14.98
C ALA A 406 -13.49 21.16 -15.33
N MET A 407 -12.19 20.91 -15.10
CA MET A 407 -11.51 19.67 -15.46
C MET A 407 -11.56 18.66 -14.32
N ARG A 408 -11.78 17.39 -14.65
CA ARG A 408 -11.79 16.30 -13.67
C ARG A 408 -10.48 16.23 -12.89
N ILE A 409 -9.35 16.42 -13.58
CA ILE A 409 -8.03 16.37 -12.97
C ILE A 409 -7.78 17.50 -11.94
N ALA A 410 -8.61 18.54 -11.87
CA ALA A 410 -8.50 19.54 -10.80
C ALA A 410 -9.03 19.03 -9.44
N TRP A 411 -9.88 18.00 -9.44
CA TRP A 411 -10.63 17.56 -8.26
C TRP A 411 -10.45 16.08 -7.94
N GLU A 412 -10.43 15.24 -8.96
CA GLU A 412 -10.30 13.80 -8.82
C GLU A 412 -8.86 13.44 -8.44
N GLU A 413 -8.69 12.56 -7.46
CA GLU A 413 -7.39 11.98 -7.13
C GLU A 413 -6.94 11.08 -8.27
N GLN A 414 -5.81 11.43 -8.89
CA GLN A 414 -5.24 10.70 -10.01
C GLN A 414 -4.51 9.43 -9.57
N PHE A 415 -3.88 9.42 -8.40
CA PHE A 415 -3.08 8.30 -7.87
C PHE A 415 -2.11 7.70 -8.92
N GLY A 416 -1.39 8.58 -9.61
CA GLY A 416 -0.54 8.26 -10.73
C GLY A 416 0.32 9.47 -11.13
N PRO A 417 1.23 9.34 -12.12
CA PRO A 417 2.27 10.33 -12.36
C PRO A 417 1.78 11.47 -13.27
N LEU A 418 0.65 12.08 -12.93
CA LEU A 418 0.08 13.26 -13.58
C LEU A 418 0.06 14.40 -12.53
N LEU A 419 0.56 15.57 -12.90
CA LEU A 419 0.57 16.78 -12.07
C LEU A 419 -0.20 17.91 -12.73
#